data_AF-A0A7S3CR59-F1
#
_entry.id   AF-A0A7S3CR59-F1
#
_cell.length_a   1.000
_cell.length_b   1.000
_cell.length_c   1.000
_cell.angle_alpha   90.00
_cell.angle_beta   90.00
_cell.angle_gamma   90.00
#
_symmetry.space_group_name_H-M   'P 1'
#
loop_
_entity.id
_entity.type
_entity.pdbx_description
1 polymer ?
#
loop_
_entity_poly.entity_id
_entity_poly.type
_entity_poly.pdbx_seq_one_letter_code
_entity_poly.pdbx_strand_id
1 'polypeptide(L)'
;RGLYFGPILIVMGAFVSYYAGMLIIKCNEMTGKTDYEEFAQIAFGKRFAKVVAVFFLTSLLGFATAYVALAKTLVPTAMESTFGKENLPNLMRDTHEGRIFMLTIVTFGLFLPLSLPRELSALRFSSALGVLCTLILMIVISYQFLGNKDLVASPEQ
;
A
#
# COMPACT_ATOMS: atom_id res chain seq x y z
N ARG A 1 4.17 -6.74 26.79
CA ARG A 1 5.56 -6.31 26.48
C ARG A 1 5.72 -5.71 25.07
N GLY A 2 4.91 -6.08 24.06
CA GLY A 2 4.96 -5.48 22.71
C GLY A 2 4.46 -4.04 22.59
N LEU A 3 3.66 -3.55 23.56
CA LEU A 3 3.08 -2.20 23.54
C LEU A 3 4.13 -1.07 23.54
N TYR A 4 5.30 -1.30 24.14
CA TYR A 4 6.40 -0.32 24.15
C TYR A 4 7.28 -0.43 22.89
N PHE A 5 7.38 -1.62 22.30
CA PHE A 5 8.23 -1.87 21.14
C PHE A 5 7.62 -1.33 19.83
N GLY A 6 6.28 -1.24 19.75
CA GLY A 6 5.60 -0.58 18.64
C GLY A 6 6.00 0.91 18.49
N PRO A 7 5.73 1.77 19.49
CA PRO A 7 6.01 3.20 19.37
C PRO A 7 7.50 3.51 19.25
N ILE A 8 8.40 2.75 19.90
CA ILE A 8 9.85 2.98 19.75
C ILE A 8 10.30 2.76 18.29
N LEU A 9 9.80 1.72 17.62
CA LEU A 9 10.09 1.45 16.21
C LEU A 9 9.49 2.51 15.29
N ILE A 10 8.27 2.99 15.58
CA ILE A 10 7.63 4.06 14.82
C ILE A 10 8.45 5.35 14.89
N VAL A 11 8.89 5.74 16.09
CA VAL A 11 9.71 6.94 16.27
C VAL A 11 11.06 6.81 15.55
N MET A 12 11.71 5.65 15.67
CA MET A 12 12.97 5.39 14.96
C MET A 12 12.80 5.43 13.44
N GLY A 13 11.73 4.80 12.92
CA GLY A 13 11.37 4.82 11.51
C GLY A 13 11.09 6.23 11.00
N ALA A 14 10.33 7.03 11.77
CA ALA A 14 10.04 8.42 11.44
C ALA A 14 11.32 9.27 11.36
N PHE A 15 12.26 9.07 12.28
CA PHE A 15 13.55 9.74 12.24
C PHE A 15 14.32 9.34 10.97
N VAL A 16 14.48 8.04 10.69
CA VAL A 16 15.17 7.57 9.48
C VAL A 16 14.54 8.13 8.21
N SER A 17 13.20 8.11 8.09
CA SER A 17 12.49 8.67 6.95
C SER A 17 12.68 10.18 6.81
N TYR A 18 12.70 10.92 7.92
CA TYR A 18 12.94 12.36 7.91
C TYR A 18 14.35 12.71 7.41
N TYR A 19 15.37 12.00 7.90
CA TYR A 19 16.76 12.19 7.43
C TYR A 19 16.93 11.81 5.97
N ALA A 20 16.36 10.69 5.54
CA ALA A 20 16.40 10.26 4.14
C ALA A 20 15.73 11.30 3.21
N GLY A 21 14.57 11.83 3.62
CA GLY A 21 13.88 12.89 2.88
C GLY A 21 14.72 14.16 2.74
N MET A 22 15.31 14.65 3.84
CA MET A 22 16.20 15.82 3.79
C MET A 22 17.43 15.58 2.89
N LEU A 23 18.00 14.38 2.92
CA LEU A 23 19.15 14.04 2.09
C LEU A 23 18.79 14.11 0.59
N ILE A 24 17.63 13.58 0.19
CA ILE A 24 17.15 13.63 -1.19
C ILE A 24 16.94 15.07 -1.64
N ILE A 25 16.32 15.91 -0.80
CA ILE A 25 16.11 17.33 -1.11
C ILE A 25 17.45 18.06 -1.30
N LYS A 26 18.42 17.83 -0.41
CA LYS A 26 19.76 18.43 -0.52
C LYS A 26 20.49 17.95 -1.79
N CYS A 27 20.36 16.68 -2.16
CA CYS A 27 20.89 16.17 -3.43
C CYS A 27 20.23 16.84 -4.65
N ASN A 28 18.91 17.06 -4.60
CA ASN A 28 18.17 17.78 -5.65
C ASN A 28 18.65 19.22 -5.81
N GLU A 29 18.82 19.95 -4.71
CA GLU A 29 19.35 21.32 -4.74
C GLU A 29 20.76 21.39 -5.35
N MET A 30 21.63 20.41 -5.06
CA MET A 30 23.03 20.43 -5.51
C MET A 30 23.23 20.02 -6.97
N THR A 31 22.39 19.13 -7.51
CA THR A 31 22.58 18.59 -8.87
C THR A 31 21.55 19.08 -9.88
N GLY A 32 20.44 19.69 -9.44
CA GLY A 32 19.39 20.23 -10.31
C GLY A 32 18.67 19.20 -11.18
N LYS A 33 18.95 17.91 -10.99
CA LYS A 33 18.34 16.78 -11.69
C LYS A 33 17.16 16.27 -10.89
N THR A 34 16.22 15.56 -11.51
CA THR A 34 15.03 15.01 -10.83
C THR A 34 15.02 13.48 -10.74
N ASP A 35 15.94 12.81 -11.44
CA ASP A 35 15.97 11.35 -11.51
C ASP A 35 16.87 10.72 -10.43
N TYR A 36 16.29 9.79 -9.65
CA TYR A 36 16.98 9.00 -8.62
C TYR A 36 18.22 8.26 -9.12
N GLU A 37 18.19 7.79 -10.37
CA GLU A 37 19.33 7.12 -11.00
C GLU A 37 20.49 8.08 -11.26
N GLU A 38 20.20 9.32 -11.66
CA GLU A 38 21.22 10.34 -11.89
C GLU A 38 21.80 10.86 -10.57
N PHE A 39 20.98 11.01 -9.53
CA PHE A 39 21.45 11.34 -8.18
C PHE A 39 22.42 10.29 -7.64
N ALA A 40 22.06 9.01 -7.77
CA ALA A 40 22.91 7.92 -7.32
C ALA A 40 24.19 7.81 -8.16
N GLN A 41 24.13 8.13 -9.45
CA GLN A 41 25.30 8.16 -10.32
C GLN A 41 26.28 9.27 -9.92
N ILE A 42 25.79 10.44 -9.54
CA ILE A 42 26.62 11.58 -9.13
C ILE A 42 27.21 11.36 -7.74
N ALA A 43 26.43 10.81 -6.79
CA ALA A 43 26.88 10.63 -5.41
C ALA A 43 27.83 9.44 -5.21
N PHE A 44 27.62 8.31 -5.90
CA PHE A 44 28.34 7.05 -5.64
C PHE A 44 28.89 6.37 -6.90
N GLY A 45 28.71 6.97 -8.08
CA GLY A 45 29.17 6.42 -9.36
C GLY A 45 28.20 5.41 -10.01
N LYS A 46 28.52 5.02 -11.25
CA LYS A 46 27.64 4.21 -12.14
C LYS A 46 27.28 2.82 -11.59
N ARG A 47 28.11 2.22 -10.74
CA ARG A 47 27.86 0.89 -10.17
C ARG A 47 26.83 0.94 -9.05
N PHE A 48 26.94 1.92 -8.14
CA PHE A 48 26.00 2.09 -7.04
C PHE A 48 24.62 2.53 -7.51
N ALA A 49 24.55 3.37 -8.55
CA ALA A 49 23.27 3.77 -9.17
C ALA A 49 22.43 2.56 -9.60
N LYS A 50 23.05 1.57 -10.25
CA LYS A 50 22.36 0.34 -10.66
C LYS A 50 21.86 -0.48 -9.46
N VAL A 51 22.63 -0.55 -8.38
CA VAL A 51 22.22 -1.31 -7.17
C VAL A 51 20.99 -0.68 -6.54
N VAL A 52 20.97 0.66 -6.41
CA VAL A 52 19.81 1.39 -5.88
C VAL A 52 18.58 1.20 -6.77
N ALA A 53 18.75 1.29 -8.09
CA ALA A 53 17.66 1.05 -9.04
C ALA A 53 17.07 -0.36 -8.89
N VAL A 54 17.90 -1.39 -8.73
CA VAL A 54 17.44 -2.77 -8.50
C VAL A 54 16.67 -2.91 -7.18
N PHE A 55 17.15 -2.30 -6.10
CA PHE A 55 16.45 -2.29 -4.82
C PHE A 55 15.09 -1.59 -4.90
N PHE A 56 15.02 -0.47 -5.61
CA PHE A 56 13.78 0.26 -5.83
C PHE A 56 12.79 -0.58 -6.63
N LEU A 57 13.22 -1.18 -7.75
CA LEU A 57 12.39 -2.07 -8.55
C LEU A 57 11.87 -3.27 -7.73
N THR A 58 12.73 -3.89 -6.92
CA THR A 58 12.33 -5.00 -6.03
C THR A 58 11.26 -4.56 -5.04
N SER A 59 11.40 -3.35 -4.48
CA SER A 59 10.42 -2.78 -3.55
C SER A 59 9.08 -2.51 -4.25
N LEU A 60 9.11 -1.98 -5.48
CA LEU A 60 7.90 -1.74 -6.28
C LEU A 60 7.16 -3.05 -6.61
N LEU A 61 7.90 -4.10 -6.99
CA LEU A 61 7.33 -5.43 -7.19
C LEU A 61 6.71 -5.98 -5.90
N GLY A 62 7.36 -5.74 -4.75
CA GLY A 62 6.83 -6.06 -3.42
C GLY A 62 5.47 -5.38 -3.16
N PHE A 63 5.37 -4.08 -3.39
CA PHE A 63 4.09 -3.36 -3.24
C PHE A 63 3.02 -3.84 -4.22
N ALA A 64 3.39 -4.13 -5.47
CA ALA A 64 2.47 -4.66 -6.47
C ALA A 64 1.87 -6.02 -6.04
N THR A 65 2.71 -6.94 -5.55
CA THR A 65 2.24 -8.24 -5.05
C THR A 65 1.40 -8.11 -3.77
N ALA A 66 1.77 -7.22 -2.85
CA ALA A 66 0.98 -6.92 -1.66
C ALA A 66 -0.42 -6.40 -2.03
N TYR A 67 -0.53 -5.51 -3.01
CA TYR A 67 -1.81 -5.00 -3.48
C TYR A 67 -2.73 -6.11 -4.02
N VAL A 68 -2.20 -7.06 -4.81
CA VAL A 68 -2.95 -8.26 -5.25
C VAL A 68 -3.38 -9.10 -4.06
N ALA A 69 -2.48 -9.31 -3.10
CA ALA A 69 -2.76 -10.09 -1.91
C ALA A 69 -3.82 -9.44 -1.00
N LEU A 70 -3.95 -8.12 -1.01
CA LEU A 70 -5.03 -7.41 -0.34
C LEU A 70 -6.33 -7.54 -1.14
N ALA A 71 -6.29 -7.32 -2.46
CA ALA A 71 -7.47 -7.42 -3.33
C ALA A 71 -8.14 -8.80 -3.23
N LYS A 72 -7.38 -9.91 -3.20
CA LYS A 72 -7.95 -11.26 -3.03
C LYS A 72 -8.70 -11.47 -1.71
N THR A 73 -8.42 -10.68 -0.69
CA THR A 73 -9.09 -10.77 0.62
C THR A 73 -10.25 -9.78 0.71
N LEU A 74 -10.07 -8.56 0.22
CA LEU A 74 -11.06 -7.50 0.31
C LEU A 74 -12.26 -7.73 -0.63
N VAL A 75 -12.04 -8.25 -1.83
CA VAL A 75 -13.10 -8.51 -2.81
C VAL A 75 -14.16 -9.50 -2.30
N PRO A 76 -13.82 -10.71 -1.82
CA PRO A 76 -14.84 -11.63 -1.31
C PRO A 76 -15.55 -11.06 -0.08
N THR A 77 -14.83 -10.45 0.86
CA THR A 77 -15.43 -9.84 2.05
C THR A 77 -16.40 -8.69 1.71
N ALA A 78 -16.06 -7.86 0.73
CA ALA A 78 -16.94 -6.79 0.26
C ALA A 78 -18.19 -7.34 -0.46
N MET A 79 -18.03 -8.41 -1.25
CA MET A 79 -19.15 -9.05 -1.94
C MET A 79 -20.09 -9.76 -0.96
N GLU A 80 -19.57 -10.47 0.04
CA GLU A 80 -20.36 -11.07 1.11
C GLU A 80 -21.15 -10.02 1.89
N SER A 81 -20.54 -8.87 2.17
CA SER A 81 -21.20 -7.76 2.87
C SER A 81 -22.29 -7.06 2.04
N THR A 82 -22.20 -7.10 0.71
CA THR A 82 -23.10 -6.33 -0.17
C THR A 82 -24.26 -7.18 -0.72
N PHE A 83 -24.00 -8.45 -1.07
CA PHE A 83 -24.99 -9.29 -1.76
C PHE A 83 -25.86 -10.15 -0.83
N GLY A 84 -25.50 -10.29 0.45
CA GLY A 84 -26.22 -11.15 1.37
C GLY A 84 -26.07 -12.64 1.02
N LYS A 85 -26.06 -13.50 2.04
CA LYS A 85 -25.66 -14.92 1.95
C LYS A 85 -26.55 -15.80 1.05
N GLU A 86 -27.66 -15.27 0.52
CA GLU A 86 -28.79 -16.06 0.01
C GLU A 86 -28.96 -16.04 -1.52
N ASN A 87 -28.28 -15.14 -2.26
CA ASN A 87 -28.39 -15.04 -3.73
C ASN A 87 -27.04 -15.08 -4.46
N LEU A 88 -26.09 -15.91 -4.01
CA LEU A 88 -24.84 -16.12 -4.73
C LEU A 88 -24.92 -17.40 -5.60
N PRO A 89 -24.78 -17.32 -6.94
CA PRO A 89 -24.72 -18.49 -7.80
C PRO A 89 -23.50 -19.37 -7.43
N ASN A 90 -23.63 -20.69 -7.55
CA ASN A 90 -22.66 -21.71 -7.11
C ASN A 90 -21.20 -21.54 -7.61
N LEU A 91 -20.93 -20.65 -8.57
CA LEU A 91 -19.59 -20.25 -9.02
C LEU A 91 -18.85 -19.32 -8.04
N MET A 92 -19.59 -18.66 -7.14
CA MET A 92 -19.14 -17.63 -6.20
C MET A 92 -19.20 -18.10 -4.74
N ARG A 93 -19.50 -19.39 -4.51
CA ARG A 93 -19.51 -19.99 -3.17
C ARG A 93 -18.07 -20.25 -2.73
N ASP A 94 -17.80 -20.11 -1.43
CA ASP A 94 -16.51 -20.29 -0.76
C ASP A 94 -15.94 -21.70 -1.00
N THR A 95 -15.36 -21.91 -2.18
CA THR A 95 -14.69 -23.13 -2.62
C THR A 95 -13.37 -22.71 -3.24
N HIS A 96 -12.33 -23.49 -2.99
CA HIS A 96 -10.95 -23.20 -3.40
C HIS A 96 -10.83 -22.79 -4.88
N GLU A 97 -11.65 -23.37 -5.75
CA GLU A 97 -11.76 -23.10 -7.19
C GLU A 97 -12.35 -21.71 -7.52
N GLY A 98 -13.42 -21.28 -6.85
CA GLY A 98 -14.08 -19.99 -7.09
C GLY A 98 -13.21 -18.81 -6.68
N ARG A 99 -12.42 -18.97 -5.62
CA ARG A 99 -11.46 -17.97 -5.15
C ARG A 99 -10.30 -17.78 -6.12
N ILE A 100 -9.80 -18.87 -6.71
CA ILE A 100 -8.76 -18.85 -7.75
C ILE A 100 -9.31 -18.22 -9.04
N PHE A 101 -10.55 -18.55 -9.43
CA PHE A 101 -11.17 -17.98 -10.62
C PHE A 101 -11.40 -16.45 -10.51
N MET A 102 -11.88 -15.98 -9.36
CA MET A 102 -11.96 -14.54 -9.06
C MET A 102 -10.57 -13.87 -9.05
N LEU A 103 -9.57 -14.54 -8.49
CA LEU A 103 -8.18 -14.08 -8.51
C LEU A 103 -7.65 -13.95 -9.94
N THR A 104 -7.94 -14.91 -10.82
CA THR A 104 -7.53 -14.87 -12.22
C THR A 104 -8.25 -13.76 -12.97
N ILE A 105 -9.54 -13.53 -12.71
CA ILE A 105 -10.30 -12.41 -13.30
C ILE A 105 -9.80 -11.06 -12.79
N VAL A 106 -9.51 -10.91 -11.49
CA VAL A 106 -8.94 -9.68 -10.94
C VAL A 106 -7.52 -9.47 -11.45
N THR A 107 -6.72 -10.51 -11.60
CA THR A 107 -5.38 -10.40 -12.17
C THR A 107 -5.46 -10.04 -13.66
N PHE A 108 -6.25 -10.75 -14.45
CA PHE A 108 -6.36 -10.49 -15.89
C PHE A 108 -7.12 -9.19 -16.20
N GLY A 109 -8.04 -8.78 -15.33
CA GLY A 109 -8.87 -7.59 -15.50
C GLY A 109 -8.35 -6.33 -14.78
N LEU A 110 -7.43 -6.45 -13.82
CA LEU A 110 -6.89 -5.31 -13.05
C LEU A 110 -5.38 -5.14 -13.30
N PHE A 111 -4.59 -6.22 -13.39
CA PHE A 111 -3.17 -6.14 -13.73
C PHE A 111 -2.93 -5.78 -15.20
N LEU A 112 -3.76 -6.31 -16.12
CA LEU A 112 -3.64 -6.04 -17.55
C LEU A 112 -3.91 -4.56 -17.90
N PRO A 113 -4.99 -3.90 -17.42
CA PRO A 113 -5.19 -2.47 -17.62
C PRO A 113 -4.39 -1.60 -16.64
N LEU A 114 -3.66 -2.14 -15.65
CA LEU A 114 -2.63 -1.35 -14.94
C LEU A 114 -1.30 -1.35 -15.71
N SER A 115 -1.01 -2.39 -16.49
CA SER A 115 0.17 -2.43 -17.35
C SER A 115 0.02 -1.57 -18.61
N LEU A 116 -1.22 -1.29 -19.04
CA LEU A 116 -1.52 -0.58 -20.28
C LEU A 116 -1.45 0.96 -20.23
N PRO A 117 -1.82 1.67 -19.13
CA PRO A 117 -1.74 3.12 -19.09
C PRO A 117 -0.29 3.52 -18.85
N ARG A 118 0.38 3.75 -19.96
CA ARG A 118 1.66 4.43 -20.11
C ARG A 118 1.54 5.94 -19.83
N GLU A 119 0.67 6.34 -18.91
CA GLU A 119 0.41 7.74 -18.59
C GLU A 119 0.71 7.98 -17.12
N LEU A 120 1.91 8.52 -16.85
CA LEU A 120 2.38 8.98 -15.53
C LEU A 120 1.36 9.92 -14.83
N SER A 121 0.45 10.53 -15.59
CA SER A 121 -0.63 11.40 -15.10
C SER A 121 -1.66 10.68 -14.22
N ALA A 122 -1.97 9.40 -14.49
CA ALA A 122 -2.91 8.63 -13.68
C ALA A 122 -2.36 8.34 -12.26
N LEU A 123 -1.03 8.29 -12.12
CA LEU A 123 -0.36 8.05 -10.85
C LEU A 123 -0.58 9.20 -9.84
N ARG A 124 -0.65 10.45 -10.34
CA ARG A 124 -0.95 11.64 -9.52
C ARG A 124 -2.37 11.56 -8.96
N PHE A 125 -3.33 11.13 -9.77
CA PHE A 125 -4.71 10.94 -9.33
C PHE A 125 -4.84 9.77 -8.35
N SER A 126 -4.12 8.67 -8.58
CA SER A 126 -4.06 7.53 -7.65
C SER A 126 -3.51 7.92 -6.28
N SER A 127 -2.46 8.75 -6.21
CA SER A 127 -1.91 9.26 -4.95
C SER A 127 -2.93 10.12 -4.19
N ALA A 128 -3.61 11.04 -4.88
CA ALA A 128 -4.64 11.88 -4.26
C ALA A 128 -5.81 11.04 -3.71
N LEU A 129 -6.28 10.04 -4.47
CA LEU A 129 -7.31 9.10 -4.05
C LEU A 129 -6.83 8.28 -2.83
N GLY A 130 -5.60 7.79 -2.84
CA GLY A 130 -5.01 7.05 -1.70
C GLY A 130 -4.97 7.88 -0.41
N VAL A 131 -4.60 9.16 -0.49
CA VAL A 131 -4.64 10.08 0.66
C VAL A 131 -6.07 10.28 1.14
N LEU A 132 -7.02 10.54 0.23
CA LEU A 132 -8.43 10.71 0.57
C LEU A 132 -9.03 9.46 1.22
N CYS A 133 -8.71 8.27 0.70
CA CYS A 133 -9.11 6.99 1.28
C CYS A 133 -8.55 6.82 2.71
N THR A 134 -7.27 7.15 2.91
CA THR A 134 -6.63 7.08 4.23
C THR A 134 -7.29 8.04 5.23
N LEU A 135 -7.65 9.26 4.79
CA LEU A 135 -8.37 10.23 5.62
C LEU A 135 -9.76 9.73 6.02
N ILE A 136 -10.52 9.16 5.08
CA ILE A 136 -11.83 8.57 5.36
C ILE A 136 -11.69 7.42 6.37
N LEU A 137 -10.72 6.53 6.19
CA LEU A 137 -10.47 5.44 7.14
C LEU A 137 -10.11 5.96 8.53
N MET A 138 -9.26 6.99 8.61
CA MET A 138 -8.92 7.63 9.88
C MET A 138 -10.16 8.18 10.59
N ILE A 139 -11.05 8.84 9.83
CA ILE A 139 -12.32 9.37 10.33
C ILE A 139 -13.23 8.24 10.81
N VAL A 140 -13.43 7.18 10.01
CA VAL A 140 -14.27 6.02 10.36
C VAL A 140 -13.77 5.34 11.63
N ILE A 141 -12.47 5.09 11.75
CA ILE A 141 -11.89 4.47 12.94
C ILE A 141 -12.06 5.38 14.16
N SER A 142 -11.88 6.70 14.00
CA SER A 142 -12.09 7.66 15.09
C SER A 142 -13.54 7.70 15.55
N TYR A 143 -14.51 7.71 14.62
CA TYR A 143 -15.93 7.61 14.96
C TYR A 143 -16.27 6.28 15.62
N GLN A 144 -15.73 5.17 15.12
CA GLN A 144 -15.97 3.86 15.70
C GLN A 144 -15.44 3.78 17.13
N PHE A 145 -14.26 4.36 17.39
CA PHE A 145 -13.65 4.44 18.71
C PHE A 145 -14.46 5.32 19.67
N LEU A 146 -15.02 6.44 19.19
CA LEU A 146 -15.86 7.33 20.01
C LEU A 146 -17.28 6.79 20.25
N GLY A 147 -17.85 6.07 19.28
CA GLY A 147 -19.18 5.46 19.36
C GLY A 147 -19.20 4.18 20.20
N ASN A 148 -18.11 3.40 20.20
CA ASN A 148 -17.95 2.19 21.02
C ASN A 148 -17.13 2.45 22.29
N LYS A 149 -17.42 3.53 23.03
CA LYS A 149 -16.80 3.75 24.35
C LYS A 149 -17.11 2.65 25.37
N ASP A 150 -18.13 1.83 25.13
CA ASP A 150 -18.53 0.70 25.98
C ASP A 150 -17.72 -0.60 25.78
N LEU A 151 -16.97 -0.77 24.68
CA LEU A 151 -16.19 -2.01 24.44
C LEU A 151 -14.74 -1.96 24.96
N VAL A 152 -14.26 -0.78 25.39
CA VAL A 152 -12.87 -0.59 25.88
C VAL A 152 -12.82 -0.51 27.42
N ALA A 153 -13.97 -0.40 28.10
CA ALA A 153 -14.06 -0.44 29.55
C ALA A 153 -14.14 -1.89 30.07
N SER A 154 -13.11 -2.71 29.81
CA SER A 154 -12.79 -3.91 30.62
C SER A 154 -11.41 -4.46 30.29
N PRO A 155 -10.35 -4.03 30.98
CA PRO A 155 -9.18 -4.83 31.23
C PRO A 155 -9.15 -5.23 32.72
N GLU A 156 -10.07 -6.09 33.14
CA GLU A 156 -9.90 -6.85 34.38
C GLU A 156 -10.48 -8.24 34.18
N GLN A 157 -9.64 -9.15 33.67
CA GLN A 157 -9.34 -10.52 34.16
C GLN A 157 -8.35 -11.18 33.19
#